data_AF-U5YRF9-F1
#
_entry.id   AF-U5YRF9-F1
#
_cell.length_a   1.000
_cell.length_b   1.000
_cell.length_c   1.000
_cell.angle_alpha   90.00
_cell.angle_beta   90.00
_cell.angle_gamma   90.00
#
_symmetry.space_group_name_H-M   'P 1'
#
loop_
_entity.id
_entity.type
_entity.pdbx_description
1 polymer ?
#
loop_
_entity_poly.entity_id
_entity_poly.type
_entity_poly.pdbx_seq_one_letter_code
_entity_poly.pdbx_strand_id
1 'polypeptide(L)'
;MSTAPVVCTCRPGATLWLAGPVRPAVAAELADVLRTRHHRRVEVLALPAPGTGDQLCEADRSAGSAVRRVGMIAEILARNGILALVIPAGADTADPEPVRTARAEVRDRHRRAGTAFLEPPARDDATPPTAGWLLALLDEHGLLPPR
;
A
#
# COMPACT_ATOMS: atom_id res chain seq x y z
N MET A 1 8.59 -5.55 31.62
CA MET A 1 8.85 -6.46 30.49
C MET A 1 7.67 -6.32 29.54
N SER A 2 7.86 -5.66 28.39
CA SER A 2 6.80 -5.47 27.40
C SER A 2 6.62 -6.78 26.64
N THR A 3 5.52 -7.47 26.87
CA THR A 3 5.12 -8.66 26.09
C THR A 3 4.87 -8.20 24.66
N ALA A 4 5.68 -8.69 23.72
CA ALA A 4 5.46 -8.42 22.31
C ALA A 4 4.03 -8.85 21.94
N PRO A 5 3.24 -8.00 21.25
CA PRO A 5 1.89 -8.35 20.89
C PRO A 5 1.89 -9.63 20.04
N VAL A 6 0.96 -10.55 20.32
CA VAL A 6 0.78 -11.75 19.51
C VAL A 6 0.24 -11.31 18.16
N VAL A 7 1.05 -11.42 17.12
CA VAL A 7 0.65 -11.06 15.76
C VAL A 7 0.28 -12.33 14.99
N CYS A 8 -1.00 -12.48 14.61
CA CYS A 8 -1.44 -13.63 13.82
C CYS A 8 -0.87 -13.54 12.39
N THR A 9 -0.16 -14.59 11.97
CA THR A 9 0.21 -14.87 10.57
C THR A 9 -0.87 -15.66 9.82
N CYS A 10 -1.93 -16.04 10.52
CA CYS A 10 -3.06 -16.82 10.04
C CYS A 10 -3.98 -16.07 9.06
N ARG A 11 -3.77 -14.76 8.87
CA ARG A 11 -4.58 -13.90 8.01
C ARG A 11 -3.88 -13.63 6.68
N PRO A 12 -4.63 -13.53 5.58
CA PRO A 12 -4.05 -13.11 4.31
C PRO A 12 -3.45 -11.72 4.43
N GLY A 13 -2.28 -11.53 3.81
CA GLY A 13 -1.72 -10.22 3.58
C GLY A 13 -2.36 -9.59 2.33
N ALA A 14 -2.13 -8.30 2.17
CA ALA A 14 -2.65 -7.55 1.02
C ALA A 14 -1.80 -6.30 0.79
N THR A 15 -1.98 -5.69 -0.37
CA THR A 15 -1.43 -4.37 -0.67
C THR A 15 -2.57 -3.38 -0.80
N LEU A 16 -2.50 -2.29 -0.03
CA LEU A 16 -3.38 -1.14 -0.15
C LEU A 16 -2.60 -0.01 -0.82
N TRP A 17 -2.92 0.27 -2.07
CA TRP A 17 -2.28 1.29 -2.89
C TRP A 17 -3.01 2.62 -2.71
N LEU A 18 -2.45 3.51 -1.89
CA LEU A 18 -3.06 4.77 -1.50
C LEU A 18 -2.83 5.85 -2.57
N ALA A 19 -3.48 5.72 -3.72
CA ALA A 19 -3.47 6.74 -4.77
C ALA A 19 -4.32 7.97 -4.40
N GLY A 20 -3.99 9.14 -4.97
CA GLY A 20 -4.72 10.39 -4.73
C GLY A 20 -4.21 11.18 -3.50
N PRO A 21 -5.02 12.08 -2.92
CA PRO A 21 -4.59 13.00 -1.87
C PRO A 21 -4.41 12.34 -0.48
N VAL A 22 -4.18 11.01 -0.43
CA VAL A 22 -3.95 10.32 0.84
C VAL A 22 -2.65 10.83 1.44
N ARG A 23 -2.77 11.49 2.58
CA ARG A 23 -1.61 12.07 3.25
C ARG A 23 -0.82 10.96 3.95
N PRO A 24 0.52 11.05 4.00
CA PRO A 24 1.36 10.17 4.81
C PRO A 24 0.88 10.05 6.27
N ALA A 25 0.29 11.11 6.82
CA ALA A 25 -0.32 11.11 8.15
C ALA A 25 -1.47 10.09 8.29
N VAL A 26 -2.35 9.98 7.29
CA VAL A 26 -3.46 9.01 7.30
C VAL A 26 -2.93 7.58 7.21
N ALA A 27 -1.91 7.35 6.38
CA ALA A 27 -1.30 6.03 6.28
C ALA A 27 -0.60 5.62 7.59
N ALA A 28 0.05 6.57 8.28
CA ALA A 28 0.66 6.36 9.58
C ALA A 28 -0.40 6.05 10.66
N GLU A 29 -1.49 6.83 10.70
CA GLU A 29 -2.62 6.60 11.60
C GLU A 29 -3.26 5.22 11.36
N LEU A 30 -3.54 4.87 10.10
CA LEU A 30 -4.08 3.56 9.74
C LEU A 30 -3.14 2.43 10.18
N ALA A 31 -1.83 2.57 9.94
CA ALA A 31 -0.85 1.58 10.34
C ALA A 31 -0.80 1.40 11.86
N ASP A 32 -0.89 2.49 12.62
CA ASP A 32 -0.95 2.44 14.08
C ASP A 32 -2.19 1.70 14.57
N VAL A 33 -3.38 2.06 14.08
CA VAL A 33 -4.65 1.40 14.46
C VAL A 33 -4.63 -0.09 14.12
N LEU A 34 -4.14 -0.46 12.93
CA LEU A 34 -4.04 -1.86 12.51
C LEU A 34 -3.10 -2.68 13.40
N ARG A 35 -1.97 -2.10 13.83
CA ARG A 35 -1.01 -2.76 14.72
C ARG A 35 -1.54 -2.86 16.14
N THR A 36 -2.10 -1.78 16.68
CA THR A 36 -2.48 -1.66 18.10
C THR A 36 -3.85 -2.26 18.41
N ARG A 37 -4.85 -2.00 17.56
CA ARG A 37 -6.25 -2.41 17.80
C ARG A 37 -6.65 -3.69 17.07
N HIS A 38 -6.01 -3.99 15.94
CA HIS A 38 -6.36 -5.15 15.12
C HIS A 38 -5.28 -6.23 15.05
N HIS A 39 -4.15 -6.03 15.74
CA HIS A 39 -3.02 -6.97 15.81
C HIS A 39 -2.59 -7.48 14.42
N ARG A 40 -2.55 -6.58 13.43
CA ARG A 40 -2.08 -6.87 12.06
C ARG A 40 -0.61 -6.49 11.89
N ARG A 41 0.12 -7.27 11.09
CA ARG A 41 1.43 -6.85 10.54
C ARG A 41 1.19 -5.85 9.43
N VAL A 42 1.80 -4.68 9.53
CA VAL A 42 1.65 -3.60 8.55
C VAL A 42 3.01 -3.02 8.24
N GLU A 43 3.29 -2.80 6.96
CA GLU A 43 4.47 -2.07 6.50
C GLU A 43 4.04 -0.92 5.60
N VAL A 44 4.62 0.26 5.83
CA VAL A 44 4.35 1.44 5.02
C VAL A 44 5.49 1.62 4.04
N LEU A 45 5.18 1.60 2.74
CA LEU A 45 6.14 1.72 1.65
C LEU A 45 5.88 3.02 0.92
N ALA A 46 6.83 3.95 0.99
CA ALA A 46 6.78 5.17 0.19
C ALA A 46 7.51 4.95 -1.15
N LEU A 47 6.86 5.30 -2.25
CA LEU A 47 7.55 5.46 -3.53
C LEU A 47 8.43 6.71 -3.45
N PRO A 48 9.65 6.70 -4.02
CA PRO A 48 10.44 7.91 -4.17
C PRO A 48 9.76 8.86 -5.15
N ALA A 49 9.96 10.17 -4.96
CA ALA A 49 9.50 11.17 -5.93
C ALA A 49 10.14 10.92 -7.31
N PRO A 50 9.44 11.25 -8.40
CA PRO A 50 10.03 11.18 -9.73
C PRO A 50 11.33 11.99 -9.79
N GLY A 51 12.44 11.36 -10.20
CA GLY A 51 13.73 12.05 -10.38
C GLY A 51 14.62 12.18 -9.14
N THR A 52 14.23 11.66 -7.97
CA THR A 52 15.10 11.60 -6.77
C THR A 52 15.83 10.27 -6.59
N GLY A 53 15.73 9.34 -7.55
CA GLY A 53 16.53 8.12 -7.60
C GLY A 53 17.99 8.40 -7.97
N ASP A 54 18.90 7.55 -7.49
CA ASP A 54 20.31 7.58 -7.88
C ASP A 54 20.43 7.50 -9.41
N GLN A 55 20.82 8.60 -10.05
CA GLN A 55 20.87 8.71 -11.52
C GLN A 55 22.01 7.89 -12.14
N LEU A 56 22.82 7.23 -11.31
CA LEU A 56 23.94 6.39 -11.74
C LEU A 56 23.47 5.08 -12.39
N CYS A 57 22.22 4.65 -12.18
CA CYS A 57 21.66 3.45 -12.81
C CYS A 57 20.58 3.80 -13.85
N GLU A 58 20.76 3.36 -15.10
CA GLU A 58 19.81 3.63 -16.20
C GLU A 58 18.39 3.15 -15.92
N ALA A 59 18.27 2.06 -15.16
CA ALA A 59 17.00 1.50 -14.73
C ALA A 59 16.26 2.36 -13.69
N ASP A 60 16.93 3.30 -13.01
CA ASP A 60 16.35 4.17 -11.98
C ASP A 60 15.84 5.52 -12.51
N ARG A 61 16.08 5.84 -13.79
CA ARG A 61 15.64 7.11 -14.40
C ARG A 61 14.12 7.22 -14.61
N SER A 62 13.38 6.12 -14.59
CA SER A 62 11.94 6.11 -14.90
C SER A 62 11.08 5.87 -13.68
N ALA A 63 10.09 6.74 -13.42
CA ALA A 63 9.12 6.60 -12.32
C ALA A 63 8.43 5.22 -12.28
N GLY A 64 8.25 4.57 -13.43
CA GLY A 64 7.70 3.20 -13.50
C GLY A 64 8.60 2.09 -12.94
N SER A 65 9.91 2.30 -12.84
CA SER A 65 10.84 1.31 -12.25
C SER A 65 10.70 1.25 -10.73
N ALA A 66 10.61 2.41 -10.08
CA ALA A 66 10.35 2.51 -8.64
C ALA A 66 9.02 1.84 -8.25
N VAL A 67 7.98 2.06 -9.07
CA VAL A 67 6.67 1.38 -8.91
C VAL A 67 6.80 -0.13 -8.97
N ARG A 68 7.53 -0.68 -9.96
CA ARG A 68 7.75 -2.13 -10.08
C ARG A 68 8.52 -2.70 -8.88
N ARG A 69 9.56 -2.00 -8.42
CA ARG A 69 10.40 -2.43 -7.29
C ARG A 69 9.59 -2.45 -5.98
N VAL A 70 8.91 -1.34 -5.65
CA VAL A 70 8.06 -1.27 -4.46
C VAL A 70 6.89 -2.23 -4.56
N GLY A 71 6.29 -2.40 -5.75
CA GLY A 71 5.23 -3.38 -5.98
C GLY A 71 5.69 -4.82 -5.78
N MET A 72 6.91 -5.17 -6.19
CA MET A 72 7.50 -6.48 -5.89
C MET A 72 7.68 -6.70 -4.39
N ILE A 73 8.18 -5.69 -3.66
CA ILE A 73 8.31 -5.76 -2.20
C ILE A 73 6.92 -5.92 -1.55
N ALA A 74 5.94 -5.14 -2.00
CA ALA A 74 4.57 -5.20 -1.49
C ALA A 74 3.94 -6.59 -1.72
N GLU A 75 4.14 -7.20 -2.89
CA GLU A 75 3.70 -8.56 -3.20
C GLU A 75 4.37 -9.61 -2.30
N ILE A 76 5.67 -9.52 -2.08
CA ILE A 76 6.38 -10.41 -1.16
C ILE A 76 5.81 -10.28 0.26
N LEU A 77 5.59 -9.06 0.75
CA LEU A 77 4.99 -8.82 2.07
C LEU A 77 3.57 -9.39 2.15
N ALA A 78 2.74 -9.14 1.14
CA ALA A 78 1.36 -9.62 1.08
C ALA A 78 1.28 -11.15 1.13
N ARG A 79 2.17 -11.85 0.41
CA ARG A 79 2.26 -13.33 0.46
C ARG A 79 2.62 -13.87 1.85
N ASN A 80 3.28 -13.06 2.66
CA ASN A 80 3.72 -13.43 4.01
C ASN A 80 2.76 -12.91 5.12
N GLY A 81 1.51 -12.59 4.76
CA GLY A 81 0.49 -12.19 5.74
C GLY A 81 0.55 -10.71 6.16
N ILE A 82 1.43 -9.93 5.55
CA ILE A 82 1.65 -8.52 5.90
C ILE A 82 0.77 -7.62 5.05
N LEU A 83 0.15 -6.61 5.67
CA LEU A 83 -0.56 -5.56 4.96
C LEU A 83 0.44 -4.47 4.52
N ALA A 84 0.73 -4.37 3.23
CA ALA A 84 1.59 -3.33 2.69
C ALA A 84 0.77 -2.09 2.32
N LEU A 85 1.02 -0.96 2.98
CA LEU A 85 0.44 0.33 2.66
C LEU A 85 1.39 1.08 1.72
N VAL A 86 1.07 1.14 0.43
CA VAL A 86 1.91 1.81 -0.57
C VAL A 86 1.44 3.24 -0.77
N ILE A 87 2.35 4.20 -0.58
CA ILE A 87 2.10 5.63 -0.75
C ILE A 87 2.91 6.12 -1.97
N PRO A 88 2.28 6.52 -3.08
CA PRO A 88 2.98 7.19 -4.17
C PRO A 88 3.51 8.55 -3.72
N ALA A 89 4.77 8.88 -4.07
CA ALA A 89 5.26 10.24 -3.93
C ALA A 89 4.76 11.09 -5.10
N GLY A 90 4.13 12.21 -4.79
CA GLY A 90 3.52 13.10 -5.78
C GLY A 90 2.05 12.78 -5.96
N ALA A 91 1.21 13.37 -5.10
CA ALA A 91 -0.23 13.28 -5.14
C ALA A 91 -0.81 14.27 -6.17
N ASP A 92 -0.40 14.16 -7.43
CA ASP A 92 -1.08 14.87 -8.52
C ASP A 92 -2.10 13.95 -9.19
N THR A 93 -3.25 14.53 -9.56
CA THR A 93 -4.47 13.83 -10.00
C THR A 93 -4.33 13.07 -11.32
N ALA A 94 -3.18 13.14 -11.98
CA ALA A 94 -2.86 12.35 -13.16
C ALA A 94 -1.52 11.62 -12.97
N ASP A 95 -1.58 10.36 -12.54
CA ASP A 95 -0.41 9.46 -12.56
C ASP A 95 0.19 9.46 -13.98
N PRO A 96 1.48 9.77 -14.20
CA PRO A 96 2.06 9.73 -15.54
C PRO A 96 1.99 8.31 -16.12
N GLU A 97 1.87 8.19 -17.46
CA GLU A 97 1.72 6.91 -18.16
C GLU A 97 2.69 5.78 -17.72
N PRO A 98 4.00 6.02 -17.50
CA PRO A 98 4.91 4.98 -17.00
C PRO A 98 4.54 4.48 -15.59
N VAL A 99 3.95 5.31 -14.74
CA VAL A 99 3.46 4.92 -13.41
C VAL A 99 2.20 4.07 -13.54
N ARG A 100 1.24 4.48 -14.39
CA ARG A 100 0.01 3.72 -14.63
C ARG A 100 0.29 2.32 -15.18
N THR A 101 1.17 2.23 -16.18
CA THR A 101 1.56 0.95 -16.79
C THR A 101 2.21 0.03 -15.75
N ALA A 102 3.18 0.55 -15.00
CA ALA A 102 3.85 -0.20 -13.95
C ALA A 102 2.88 -0.64 -12.82
N ARG A 103 1.93 0.22 -12.44
CA ARG A 103 0.89 -0.09 -11.45
C ARG A 103 -0.03 -1.22 -11.91
N ALA A 104 -0.41 -1.22 -13.20
CA ALA A 104 -1.20 -2.30 -13.79
C ALA A 104 -0.45 -3.64 -13.78
N GLU A 105 0.85 -3.65 -14.05
CA GLU A 105 1.69 -4.86 -13.94
C GLU A 105 1.80 -5.37 -12.51
N VAL A 106 1.97 -4.48 -11.53
CA VAL A 106 1.98 -4.83 -10.11
C VAL A 106 0.65 -5.46 -9.71
N ARG A 107 -0.48 -4.88 -10.14
CA ARG A 107 -1.82 -5.44 -9.90
C ARG A 107 -1.95 -6.85 -10.50
N ASP A 108 -1.51 -7.05 -11.74
CA ASP A 108 -1.52 -8.37 -12.38
C ASP A 108 -0.64 -9.38 -11.62
N ARG A 109 0.53 -8.96 -11.14
CA ARG A 109 1.42 -9.80 -10.34
C ARG A 109 0.76 -10.25 -9.04
N HIS A 110 0.08 -9.36 -8.33
CA HIS A 110 -0.70 -9.70 -7.13
C HIS A 110 -1.81 -10.71 -7.43
N ARG A 111 -2.56 -10.48 -8.51
CA ARG A 111 -3.60 -11.41 -8.99
C ARG A 111 -3.03 -12.80 -9.24
N ARG A 112 -1.93 -12.90 -9.99
CA ARG A 112 -1.24 -14.19 -10.27
C ARG A 112 -0.69 -14.84 -9.00
N ALA A 113 -0.26 -14.05 -8.03
CA ALA A 113 0.25 -14.51 -6.75
C ALA A 113 -0.86 -14.89 -5.73
N GLY A 114 -2.14 -14.66 -6.06
CA GLY A 114 -3.26 -14.92 -5.15
C GLY A 114 -3.29 -13.97 -3.94
N THR A 115 -2.76 -12.76 -4.08
CA THR A 115 -2.74 -11.76 -3.01
C THR A 115 -3.64 -10.58 -3.35
N ALA A 116 -4.36 -10.06 -2.35
CA ALA A 116 -5.25 -8.93 -2.57
C ALA A 116 -4.45 -7.65 -2.85
N PHE A 117 -4.87 -6.92 -3.89
CA PHE A 117 -4.35 -5.61 -4.25
C PHE A 117 -5.53 -4.66 -4.35
N LEU A 118 -5.61 -3.73 -3.39
CA LEU A 118 -6.72 -2.80 -3.22
C LEU A 118 -6.28 -1.40 -3.60
N GLU A 119 -7.06 -0.77 -4.46
CA GLU A 119 -6.97 0.66 -4.74
C GLU A 119 -8.26 1.30 -4.23
N PRO A 120 -8.18 2.17 -3.22
CA PRO A 120 -9.35 2.91 -2.80
C PRO A 120 -9.87 3.74 -3.98
N PRO A 121 -11.19 3.71 -4.28
CA PRO A 121 -11.74 4.52 -5.35
C PRO A 121 -11.44 6.00 -5.11
N ALA A 122 -11.17 6.73 -6.20
CA ALA A 122 -11.17 8.19 -6.15
C ALA A 122 -12.55 8.63 -5.64
N ARG A 123 -12.57 9.42 -4.56
CA ARG A 123 -13.84 9.99 -4.09
C ARG A 123 -14.13 11.25 -4.88
N ASP A 124 -15.36 11.36 -5.37
CA ASP A 124 -15.84 12.53 -6.11
C ASP A 124 -15.94 13.79 -5.22
N ASP A 125 -15.94 13.62 -3.90
CA ASP A 125 -16.18 14.68 -2.90
C ASP A 125 -14.93 15.46 -2.46
N ALA A 126 -13.81 15.32 -3.17
CA ALA A 126 -12.50 15.94 -2.87
C ALA A 126 -11.99 15.70 -1.43
N THR A 127 -12.65 14.84 -0.66
CA THR A 127 -12.32 14.60 0.74
C THR A 127 -11.25 13.51 0.79
N PRO A 128 -10.08 13.77 1.39
CA PRO A 128 -9.06 12.75 1.50
C PRO A 128 -9.59 11.59 2.33
N PRO A 129 -9.30 10.33 1.96
CA PRO A 129 -9.76 9.20 2.74
C PRO A 129 -9.20 9.27 4.16
N THR A 130 -10.02 8.88 5.13
CA THR A 130 -9.65 8.80 6.55
C THR A 130 -9.20 7.39 6.90
N ALA A 131 -8.45 7.23 7.99
CA ALA A 131 -8.07 5.91 8.48
C ALA A 131 -9.30 5.03 8.78
N GLY A 132 -10.37 5.62 9.34
CA GLY A 132 -11.63 4.92 9.63
C GLY A 132 -12.30 4.37 8.37
N TRP A 133 -12.34 5.13 7.28
CA TRP A 133 -12.89 4.65 6.01
C TRP A 133 -12.02 3.56 5.38
N LEU A 134 -10.70 3.70 5.42
CA LEU A 134 -9.78 2.66 4.94
C LEU A 134 -9.90 1.38 5.77
N LEU A 135 -10.15 1.47 7.08
CA LEU A 135 -10.45 0.31 7.92
C LEU A 135 -11.74 -0.39 7.49
N ALA A 136 -12.80 0.36 7.20
CA ALA A 136 -14.05 -0.22 6.69
C ALA A 136 -13.82 -0.96 5.37
N LEU A 137 -13.06 -0.37 4.44
CA LEU A 137 -12.66 -1.03 3.19
C LEU A 137 -11.88 -2.34 3.47
N LEU A 138 -10.94 -2.34 4.40
CA LEU A 138 -10.20 -3.55 4.76
C LEU A 138 -11.12 -4.62 5.38
N ASP A 139 -12.11 -4.22 6.17
CA ASP A 139 -13.10 -5.12 6.79
C ASP A 139 -13.99 -5.78 5.73
N GLU A 140 -14.50 -5.00 4.77
CA GLU A 140 -15.30 -5.47 3.63
C GLU A 140 -14.56 -6.54 2.80
N HIS A 141 -13.24 -6.44 2.72
CA HIS A 141 -12.38 -7.41 2.04
C HIS A 141 -11.91 -8.57 2.94
N GLY A 142 -12.42 -8.68 4.17
CA GLY A 142 -12.04 -9.76 5.11
C GLY A 142 -10.59 -9.67 5.59
N LEU A 143 -9.99 -8.47 5.53
CA LEU A 143 -8.62 -8.21 5.95
C LEU A 143 -8.54 -7.70 7.40
N LEU A 144 -9.64 -7.64 8.13
CA LEU A 144 -9.62 -7.37 9.57
C LEU A 144 -10.01 -8.60 10.38
N PRO A 145 -9.65 -8.65 11.68
CA PRO A 145 -10.22 -9.64 12.58
C PRO A 145 -11.73 -9.51 12.69
N PRO A 146 -12.47 -10.64 12.73
CA PRO A 146 -13.84 -10.59 13.21
C PRO A 146 -13.83 -9.98 14.61
N ARG A 147 -14.80 -9.10 14.86
CA ARG A 147 -14.95 -8.37 16.12
C ARG A 147 -15.39 -9.29 17.25
#